data_AF-A0A532TVZ9-F1
#
_entry.id   AF-A0A532TVZ9-F1
#
_cell.length_a   1.000
_cell.length_b   1.000
_cell.length_c   1.000
_cell.angle_alpha   90.00
_cell.angle_beta   90.00
_cell.angle_gamma   90.00
#
_symmetry.space_group_name_H-M   'P 1'
#
loop_
_entity.id
_entity.type
_entity.pdbx_description
1 polymer ?
#
loop_
_entity_poly.entity_id
_entity_poly.type
_entity_poly.pdbx_seq_one_letter_code
_entity_poly.pdbx_strand_id
1 'polypeptide(L)'
;MVRLEDAVIARLSSQGTVFEVLADPELALALRKGEEIDMHRVLASDKIFKDSKKGEAASEEMMKKVFGTLDVFKIAEQIIRKGEVQVTTEQRRKMRERRRRQVVTLISRRAINPQTGLPHPPARIESVLAEANVHVNEFKSAEEQLPGIIKTLLPIIPLKFEIRRIAIKIPASYTGKAHRVVRDFATVKQEQWLNDGSWAAVVEIPAGIQGEFFDKLNNLTRGEVETKVL
;
A
#
# COMPACT_ATOMS: atom_id res chain seq x y z
N MET A 1 -0.27 16.19 -4.69
CA MET A 1 0.42 16.36 -5.98
C MET A 1 1.67 15.51 -5.99
N VAL A 2 1.86 14.71 -7.05
CA VAL A 2 3.11 13.98 -7.29
C VAL A 2 4.16 14.94 -7.86
N ARG A 3 5.45 14.65 -7.62
CA ARG A 3 6.53 15.44 -8.23
C ARG A 3 6.66 15.10 -9.71
N LEU A 4 6.95 16.10 -10.54
CA LEU A 4 7.15 15.94 -11.99
C LEU A 4 8.22 14.89 -12.33
N GLU A 5 9.28 14.80 -11.52
CA GLU A 5 10.38 13.83 -11.69
C GLU A 5 9.95 12.36 -11.47
N ASP A 6 8.92 12.14 -10.66
CA ASP A 6 8.38 10.81 -10.35
C ASP A 6 7.16 10.46 -11.23
N ALA A 7 6.68 11.41 -12.03
CA ALA A 7 5.48 11.25 -12.85
C ALA A 7 5.74 10.41 -14.11
N VAL A 8 4.69 9.72 -14.56
CA VAL A 8 4.68 8.93 -15.80
C VAL A 8 3.77 9.58 -16.83
N ILE A 9 4.06 9.31 -18.10
CA ILE A 9 3.27 9.84 -19.21
C ILE A 9 2.13 8.86 -19.47
N ALA A 10 0.88 9.28 -19.30
CA ALA A 10 -0.26 8.58 -19.88
C ALA A 10 -0.60 9.21 -21.22
N ARG A 11 -0.69 8.38 -22.27
CA ARG A 11 -0.85 8.82 -23.65
C ARG A 11 -2.09 8.19 -24.29
N LEU A 12 -2.89 8.98 -24.99
CA LEU A 12 -3.97 8.54 -25.85
C LEU A 12 -3.82 9.16 -27.24
N SER A 13 -3.87 8.32 -28.28
CA SER A 13 -3.88 8.80 -29.68
C SER A 13 -5.29 8.69 -30.24
N SER A 14 -5.84 9.80 -30.75
CA SER A 14 -7.18 9.84 -31.34
C SER A 14 -7.26 10.90 -32.43
N GLN A 15 -7.92 10.59 -33.54
CA GLN A 15 -8.09 11.48 -34.70
C GLN A 15 -6.75 12.09 -35.20
N GLY A 16 -5.68 11.29 -35.23
CA GLY A 16 -4.35 11.73 -35.66
C GLY A 16 -3.65 12.70 -34.70
N THR A 17 -4.23 12.99 -33.53
CA THR A 17 -3.63 13.81 -32.48
C THR A 17 -3.27 12.96 -31.27
N VAL A 18 -2.13 13.26 -30.66
CA VAL A 18 -1.66 12.63 -29.43
C VAL A 18 -1.98 13.56 -28.26
N PHE A 19 -2.51 12.98 -27.18
CA PHE A 19 -2.76 13.67 -25.93
C PHE A 19 -2.00 12.97 -24.81
N GLU A 20 -1.30 13.75 -23.99
CA GLU A 20 -0.45 13.29 -22.91
C GLU A 20 -0.78 13.99 -21.60
N VAL A 21 -0.70 13.24 -20.50
CA VAL A 21 -0.77 13.78 -19.15
C VAL A 21 0.35 13.21 -18.30
N LEU A 22 0.83 14.00 -17.35
CA LEU A 22 1.80 13.59 -16.35
C LEU A 22 1.06 13.19 -15.08
N ALA A 23 1.14 11.91 -14.72
CA ALA A 23 0.37 11.33 -13.63
C ALA A 23 1.25 10.54 -12.67
N ASP A 24 0.77 10.37 -11.44
CA ASP A 24 1.35 9.44 -10.48
C ASP A 24 1.21 8.00 -11.01
N PRO A 25 2.28 7.20 -11.03
CA PRO A 25 2.23 5.85 -11.57
C PRO A 25 1.24 4.93 -10.87
N GLU A 26 1.17 4.97 -9.53
CA GLU A 26 0.31 4.07 -8.77
C GLU A 26 -1.15 4.48 -8.90
N LEU A 27 -1.45 5.77 -8.78
CA LEU A 27 -2.81 6.27 -8.91
C LEU A 27 -3.33 6.12 -10.34
N ALA A 28 -2.49 6.34 -11.36
CA ALA A 28 -2.87 6.11 -12.76
C ALA A 28 -3.22 4.63 -13.01
N LEU A 29 -2.46 3.70 -12.43
CA LEU A 29 -2.75 2.27 -12.55
C LEU A 29 -4.01 1.85 -11.81
N ALA A 30 -4.23 2.38 -10.61
CA ALA A 30 -5.44 2.12 -9.83
C ALA A 30 -6.69 2.66 -10.56
N LEU A 31 -6.61 3.87 -11.14
CA LEU A 31 -7.68 4.43 -11.98
C LEU A 31 -7.98 3.54 -13.21
N ARG A 32 -6.95 2.95 -13.83
CA ARG A 32 -7.13 1.98 -14.93
C ARG A 32 -7.79 0.67 -14.49
N LYS A 33 -7.65 0.28 -13.23
CA LYS A 33 -8.32 -0.90 -12.66
C LYS A 33 -9.80 -0.65 -12.31
N GLY A 34 -10.27 0.59 -12.44
CA GLY A 34 -11.65 0.95 -12.11
C GLY A 34 -11.81 1.58 -10.73
N GLU A 35 -10.73 1.86 -9.99
CA GLU A 35 -10.84 2.55 -8.72
C GLU A 35 -11.21 4.02 -8.92
N GLU A 36 -12.11 4.54 -8.08
CA GLU A 36 -12.50 5.95 -8.07
C GLU A 36 -11.48 6.75 -7.24
N ILE A 37 -10.75 7.64 -7.89
CA ILE A 37 -9.64 8.39 -7.30
C ILE A 37 -9.79 9.86 -7.63
N ASP A 38 -9.53 10.72 -6.63
CA ASP A 38 -9.45 12.16 -6.84
C ASP A 38 -8.33 12.52 -7.83
N MET A 39 -8.73 13.03 -8.99
CA MET A 39 -7.84 13.42 -10.09
C MET A 39 -6.83 14.51 -9.70
N HIS A 40 -7.14 15.36 -8.71
CA HIS A 40 -6.17 16.35 -8.19
C HIS A 40 -4.94 15.68 -7.55
N ARG A 41 -5.08 14.45 -7.07
CA ARG A 41 -3.96 13.67 -6.53
C ARG A 41 -3.22 12.89 -7.61
N VAL A 42 -3.93 12.53 -8.69
CA VAL A 42 -3.40 11.75 -9.81
C VAL A 42 -2.44 12.59 -10.64
N LEU A 43 -2.77 13.85 -10.93
CA LEU A 43 -1.98 14.66 -11.85
C LEU A 43 -0.76 15.30 -11.16
N ALA A 44 0.36 15.30 -11.88
CA ALA A 44 1.54 16.10 -11.53
C ALA A 44 1.37 17.56 -11.95
N SER A 45 0.53 17.80 -12.97
CA SER A 45 0.21 19.11 -13.51
C SER A 45 -1.20 19.12 -14.10
N ASP A 46 -1.94 20.20 -13.87
CA ASP A 46 -3.28 20.40 -14.41
C ASP A 46 -3.24 20.88 -15.87
N LYS A 47 -2.55 20.13 -16.74
CA LYS A 47 -2.37 20.44 -18.16
C LYS A 47 -2.46 19.18 -19.02
N ILE A 48 -3.08 19.31 -20.19
CA ILE A 48 -3.08 18.30 -21.26
C ILE A 48 -2.05 18.72 -22.30
N PHE A 49 -1.11 17.82 -22.59
CA PHE A 49 -0.02 18.06 -23.52
C PHE A 49 -0.28 17.35 -24.84
N LYS A 50 0.28 17.90 -25.92
CA LYS A 50 0.54 17.15 -27.15
C LYS A 50 1.89 16.44 -27.08
N ASP A 51 2.88 17.08 -26.44
CA ASP A 51 4.19 16.51 -26.11
C ASP A 51 4.63 17.06 -24.75
N SER A 52 4.51 16.24 -23.71
CA SER A 52 4.84 16.62 -22.34
C SER A 52 6.33 16.88 -22.12
N LYS A 53 7.21 16.22 -22.90
CA LYS A 53 8.66 16.40 -22.79
C LYS A 53 9.13 17.73 -23.36
N LYS A 54 8.41 18.26 -24.36
CA LYS A 54 8.65 19.58 -24.94
C LYS A 54 7.83 20.70 -24.28
N GLY A 55 6.91 20.34 -23.38
CA GLY A 55 5.97 21.30 -22.78
C GLY A 55 4.92 21.83 -23.76
N GLU A 56 4.67 21.14 -24.88
CA GLU A 56 3.71 21.55 -25.89
C GLU A 56 2.28 21.19 -25.45
N ALA A 57 1.43 22.19 -25.25
CA ALA A 57 0.04 22.01 -24.83
C ALA A 57 -0.83 21.49 -25.99
N ALA A 58 -1.85 20.69 -25.68
CA ALA A 58 -2.85 20.28 -26.66
C ALA A 58 -3.77 21.46 -27.04
N SER A 59 -4.18 21.52 -28.31
CA SER A 59 -5.15 22.54 -28.77
C SER A 59 -6.53 22.31 -28.15
N GLU A 60 -7.17 23.38 -27.66
CA GLU A 60 -8.54 23.33 -27.14
C GLU A 60 -9.55 22.83 -28.16
N GLU A 61 -9.39 23.18 -29.43
CA GLU A 61 -10.26 22.73 -30.51
C GLU A 61 -10.23 21.21 -30.63
N MET A 62 -9.04 20.61 -30.61
CA MET A 62 -8.87 19.16 -30.66
C MET A 62 -9.33 18.48 -29.38
N MET A 63 -9.14 19.10 -28.20
CA MET A 63 -9.66 18.59 -26.94
C MET A 63 -11.19 18.52 -26.95
N LYS A 64 -11.89 19.59 -27.36
CA LYS A 64 -13.35 19.59 -27.54
C LYS A 64 -13.79 18.55 -28.55
N LYS A 65 -13.10 18.45 -29.69
CA LYS A 65 -13.46 17.51 -30.76
C LYS A 65 -13.34 16.04 -30.34
N VAL A 66 -12.32 15.70 -29.56
CA VAL A 66 -12.02 14.31 -29.16
C VAL A 66 -12.74 13.92 -27.87
N PHE A 67 -12.78 14.80 -26.87
CA PHE A 67 -13.28 14.49 -25.53
C PHE A 67 -14.64 15.12 -25.21
N GLY A 68 -15.13 16.05 -26.04
CA GLY A 68 -16.40 16.76 -25.83
C GLY A 68 -16.38 17.79 -24.70
N THR A 69 -15.21 18.05 -24.11
CA THR A 69 -15.03 18.95 -22.96
C THR A 69 -13.65 19.61 -22.99
N LEU A 70 -13.48 20.69 -22.22
CA LEU A 70 -12.19 21.32 -21.91
C LEU A 70 -11.77 21.11 -20.45
N ASP A 71 -12.58 20.38 -19.68
CA ASP A 71 -12.27 20.03 -18.30
C ASP A 71 -11.06 19.09 -18.26
N VAL A 72 -9.92 19.61 -17.82
CA VAL A 72 -8.63 18.91 -17.77
C VAL A 72 -8.73 17.61 -16.99
N PHE A 73 -9.45 17.57 -15.87
CA PHE A 73 -9.54 16.37 -15.03
C PHE A 73 -10.34 15.28 -15.73
N LYS A 74 -11.46 15.63 -16.35
CA LYS A 74 -12.26 14.68 -17.14
C LYS A 74 -11.51 14.16 -18.36
N ILE A 75 -10.74 15.02 -19.04
CA ILE A 75 -9.91 14.62 -20.17
C ILE A 75 -8.81 13.68 -19.70
N ALA A 76 -8.09 14.04 -18.63
CA ALA A 76 -7.00 13.24 -18.10
C ALA A 76 -7.46 11.86 -17.62
N GLU A 77 -8.62 11.78 -16.96
CA GLU A 77 -9.23 10.51 -16.59
C GLU A 77 -9.48 9.62 -17.81
N GLN A 78 -10.06 10.17 -18.89
CA GLN A 78 -10.27 9.43 -20.12
C GLN A 78 -8.95 8.97 -20.76
N ILE A 79 -7.92 9.82 -20.77
CA ILE A 79 -6.59 9.47 -21.29
C ILE A 79 -5.99 8.31 -20.49
N ILE A 80 -6.05 8.35 -19.16
CA ILE A 80 -5.48 7.30 -18.31
C ILE A 80 -6.25 5.98 -18.48
N ARG A 81 -7.59 6.03 -18.45
CA ARG A 81 -8.43 4.82 -18.53
C ARG A 81 -8.35 4.15 -19.90
N LYS A 82 -8.38 4.91 -20.99
CA LYS A 82 -8.45 4.39 -22.38
C LYS A 82 -7.08 4.29 -23.06
N GLY A 83 -6.10 5.04 -22.59
CA GLY A 83 -4.76 5.14 -23.19
C GLY A 83 -3.74 4.16 -22.61
N GLU A 84 -2.48 4.46 -22.87
CA GLU A 84 -1.33 3.71 -22.40
C GLU A 84 -0.51 4.53 -21.39
N VAL A 85 -0.12 3.90 -20.28
CA VAL A 85 0.81 4.50 -19.30
C VAL A 85 2.23 4.09 -19.66
N GLN A 86 3.01 5.06 -20.11
CA GLN A 86 4.41 4.89 -20.48
C GLN A 86 5.31 5.08 -19.26
N VAL A 87 6.07 4.03 -18.95
CA VAL A 87 7.06 4.01 -17.88
C VAL A 87 8.43 3.71 -18.47
N THR A 88 9.40 4.54 -18.09
CA THR A 88 10.81 4.32 -18.45
C THR A 88 11.38 3.06 -17.75
N THR A 89 12.49 2.55 -18.25
CA THR A 89 13.18 1.39 -17.63
C THR A 89 13.56 1.65 -16.17
N GLU A 90 14.02 2.86 -15.86
CA GLU A 90 14.39 3.23 -14.49
C GLU A 90 13.16 3.30 -13.57
N GLN A 91 12.06 3.90 -14.05
CA GLN A 91 10.80 3.95 -13.31
C GLN A 91 10.25 2.55 -13.07
N ARG A 92 10.24 1.67 -14.08
CA ARG A 92 9.85 0.26 -13.90
C ARG A 92 10.69 -0.43 -12.83
N ARG A 93 12.01 -0.23 -12.82
CA ARG A 93 12.90 -0.79 -11.78
C ARG A 93 12.53 -0.28 -10.40
N LYS A 94 12.35 1.03 -10.23
CA LYS A 94 11.95 1.66 -8.96
C LYS A 94 10.60 1.14 -8.46
N MET A 95 9.61 1.06 -9.36
CA MET A 95 8.28 0.53 -9.02
C MET A 95 8.35 -0.93 -8.60
N ARG A 96 9.12 -1.76 -9.32
CA ARG A 96 9.31 -3.17 -8.97
C ARG A 96 9.97 -3.33 -7.61
N GLU A 97 11.01 -2.56 -7.32
CA GLU A 97 11.71 -2.60 -6.05
C GLU A 97 10.79 -2.17 -4.90
N ARG A 98 10.05 -1.07 -5.08
CA ARG A 98 9.03 -0.62 -4.13
C ARG A 98 7.98 -1.70 -3.88
N ARG A 99 7.47 -2.32 -4.94
CA ARG A 99 6.46 -3.39 -4.85
C ARG A 99 7.02 -4.63 -4.15
N ARG A 100 8.29 -4.98 -4.41
CA ARG A 100 9.01 -6.06 -3.72
C ARG A 100 9.12 -5.78 -2.22
N ARG A 101 9.52 -4.56 -1.82
CA ARG A 101 9.57 -4.17 -0.40
C ARG A 101 8.20 -4.22 0.29
N GLN A 102 7.14 -3.83 -0.43
CA GLN A 102 5.77 -3.96 0.07
C GLN A 102 5.39 -5.42 0.31
N VAL A 103 5.67 -6.32 -0.64
CA VAL A 103 5.45 -7.77 -0.46
C VAL A 103 6.21 -8.30 0.75
N VAL A 104 7.50 -7.99 0.87
CA VAL A 104 8.32 -8.38 2.02
C VAL A 104 7.69 -7.92 3.34
N THR A 105 7.27 -6.66 3.39
CA THR A 105 6.65 -6.07 4.58
C THR A 105 5.34 -6.76 4.93
N LEU A 106 4.48 -7.02 3.93
CA LEU A 106 3.20 -7.73 4.14
C LEU A 106 3.42 -9.12 4.70
N ILE A 107 4.36 -9.87 4.12
CA ILE A 107 4.69 -11.22 4.57
C ILE A 107 5.25 -11.18 5.99
N SER A 108 6.24 -10.32 6.28
CA SER A 108 6.90 -10.24 7.59
C SER A 108 5.92 -9.85 8.70
N ARG A 109 5.00 -8.92 8.43
CA ARG A 109 4.03 -8.44 9.42
C ARG A 109 2.89 -9.42 9.65
N ARG A 110 2.49 -10.21 8.65
CA ARG A 110 1.28 -11.06 8.74
C ARG A 110 1.57 -12.54 8.95
N ALA A 111 2.74 -13.01 8.53
CA ALA A 111 3.08 -14.42 8.58
C ALA A 111 4.08 -14.73 9.70
N ILE A 112 4.02 -15.98 10.16
CA ILE A 112 4.95 -16.55 11.13
C ILE A 112 5.53 -17.86 10.60
N ASN A 113 6.65 -18.27 11.19
CA ASN A 113 7.12 -19.63 11.10
C ASN A 113 6.24 -20.51 12.02
N PRO A 114 5.48 -21.49 11.50
CA PRO A 114 4.63 -22.35 12.31
C PRO A 114 5.40 -23.24 13.29
N GLN A 115 6.70 -23.46 13.07
CA GLN A 115 7.53 -24.29 13.95
C GLN A 115 7.98 -23.55 15.22
N THR A 116 8.29 -22.25 15.09
CA THR A 116 8.77 -21.43 16.21
C THR A 116 7.71 -20.48 16.77
N GLY A 117 6.64 -20.25 16.01
CA GLY A 117 5.60 -19.28 16.35
C GLY A 117 6.02 -17.81 16.19
N LEU A 118 7.19 -17.54 15.59
CA LEU A 118 7.78 -16.20 15.44
C LEU A 118 7.71 -15.69 14.00
N PRO A 119 7.63 -14.36 13.77
CA PRO A 119 7.73 -13.78 12.45
C PRO A 119 9.08 -14.05 11.78
N HIS A 120 9.07 -14.11 10.45
CA HIS A 120 10.30 -14.08 9.67
C HIS A 120 10.79 -12.63 9.52
N PRO A 121 12.08 -12.34 9.79
CA PRO A 121 12.65 -11.01 9.55
C PRO A 121 12.53 -10.60 8.07
N PRO A 122 12.36 -9.29 7.76
CA PRO A 122 12.27 -8.81 6.39
C PRO A 122 13.43 -9.27 5.50
N ALA A 123 14.67 -9.20 6.01
CA ALA A 123 15.87 -9.65 5.29
C ALA A 123 15.85 -11.14 4.93
N ARG A 124 15.24 -11.99 5.79
CA ARG A 124 15.09 -13.42 5.49
C ARG A 124 14.11 -13.62 4.33
N ILE A 125 12.99 -12.90 4.33
CA ILE A 125 12.00 -12.98 3.24
C ILE A 125 12.59 -12.45 1.93
N GLU A 126 13.36 -11.35 1.97
CA GLU A 126 14.05 -10.81 0.80
C GLU A 126 15.01 -11.82 0.16
N SER A 127 15.78 -12.52 1.01
CA SER A 127 16.73 -13.56 0.59
C SER A 127 16.00 -14.72 -0.07
N VAL A 128 14.88 -15.18 0.51
CA VAL A 128 14.09 -16.31 -0.04
C VAL A 128 13.41 -15.91 -1.34
N LEU A 129 12.91 -14.68 -1.47
CA LEU A 129 12.38 -14.16 -2.74
C LEU A 129 13.44 -14.16 -3.85
N ALA A 130 14.71 -13.90 -3.50
CA ALA A 130 15.82 -13.96 -4.45
C ALA A 130 16.16 -15.40 -4.83
N GLU A 131 16.28 -16.29 -3.84
CA GLU A 131 16.55 -17.72 -4.04
C GLU A 131 15.49 -18.40 -4.93
N ALA A 132 14.23 -18.06 -4.70
CA ALA A 132 13.09 -18.54 -5.47
C ALA A 132 12.94 -17.87 -6.85
N ASN A 133 13.81 -16.90 -7.20
CA ASN A 133 13.73 -16.09 -8.42
C ASN A 133 12.32 -15.50 -8.65
N VAL A 134 11.67 -15.03 -7.59
CA VAL A 134 10.30 -14.50 -7.69
C VAL A 134 10.29 -13.19 -8.47
N HIS A 135 9.57 -13.19 -9.59
CA HIS A 135 9.31 -11.98 -10.36
C HIS A 135 8.14 -11.21 -9.76
N VAL A 136 8.41 -10.03 -9.19
CA VAL A 136 7.38 -9.12 -8.71
C VAL A 136 6.95 -8.18 -9.84
N ASN A 137 5.66 -8.16 -10.13
CA ASN A 137 5.06 -7.29 -11.14
C ASN A 137 4.80 -5.90 -10.56
N GLU A 138 5.39 -4.88 -11.16
CA GLU A 138 5.24 -3.47 -10.74
C GLU A 138 3.81 -2.89 -10.90
N PHE A 139 2.97 -3.49 -11.75
CA PHE A 139 1.62 -2.99 -12.06
C PHE A 139 0.50 -3.65 -11.25
N LYS A 140 0.79 -4.78 -10.58
CA LYS A 140 -0.16 -5.47 -9.70
C LYS A 140 0.08 -5.12 -8.26
N SER A 141 -0.96 -4.94 -7.45
CA SER A 141 -0.79 -4.59 -6.02
C SER A 141 0.00 -5.68 -5.28
N ALA A 142 0.64 -5.33 -4.17
CA ALA A 142 1.37 -6.33 -3.38
C ALA A 142 0.41 -7.41 -2.85
N GLU A 143 -0.81 -7.01 -2.47
CA GLU A 143 -1.90 -7.90 -2.03
C GLU A 143 -2.33 -8.87 -3.13
N GLU A 144 -2.57 -8.38 -4.35
CA GLU A 144 -2.98 -9.20 -5.50
C GLU A 144 -1.96 -10.30 -5.82
N GLN A 145 -0.67 -10.02 -5.61
CA GLN A 145 0.42 -10.94 -5.92
C GLN A 145 0.72 -11.90 -4.78
N LEU A 146 0.27 -11.57 -3.56
CA LEU A 146 0.67 -12.26 -2.34
C LEU A 146 0.36 -13.78 -2.39
N PRO A 147 -0.84 -14.25 -2.82
CA PRO A 147 -1.13 -15.68 -2.82
C PRO A 147 -0.21 -16.48 -3.76
N GLY A 148 0.08 -15.93 -4.94
CA GLY A 148 0.98 -16.58 -5.90
C GLY A 148 2.41 -16.65 -5.38
N ILE A 149 2.89 -15.56 -4.78
CA ILE A 149 4.23 -15.50 -4.18
C ILE A 149 4.35 -16.50 -3.03
N ILE A 150 3.38 -16.55 -2.12
CA ILE A 150 3.41 -17.48 -0.98
C ILE A 150 3.48 -18.93 -1.46
N LYS A 151 2.72 -19.31 -2.49
CA LYS A 151 2.76 -20.66 -3.05
C LYS A 151 4.18 -21.05 -3.50
N THR A 152 4.96 -20.10 -4.03
CA THR A 152 6.35 -20.31 -4.43
C THR A 152 7.31 -20.35 -3.25
N LEU A 153 7.02 -19.66 -2.14
CA LEU A 153 7.89 -19.61 -0.97
C LEU A 153 7.73 -20.81 -0.03
N LEU A 154 6.53 -21.39 0.07
CA LEU A 154 6.21 -22.51 0.98
C LEU A 154 7.17 -23.72 0.88
N PRO A 155 7.67 -24.13 -0.30
CA PRO A 155 8.65 -25.22 -0.41
C PRO A 155 10.02 -24.90 0.18
N ILE A 156 10.37 -23.61 0.33
CA ILE A 156 11.70 -23.15 0.77
C ILE A 156 11.68 -22.74 2.24
N ILE A 157 10.59 -22.10 2.69
CA ILE A 157 10.42 -21.69 4.08
C ILE A 157 9.04 -22.07 4.64
N PRO A 158 8.97 -22.58 5.88
CA PRO A 158 7.69 -22.81 6.55
C PRO A 158 7.07 -21.45 6.90
N LEU A 159 5.87 -21.21 6.37
CA LEU A 159 5.21 -19.91 6.48
C LEU A 159 3.71 -20.08 6.59
N LYS A 160 3.10 -19.40 7.57
CA LYS A 160 1.66 -19.41 7.79
C LYS A 160 1.16 -18.01 8.15
N PHE A 161 0.10 -17.55 7.48
CA PHE A 161 -0.62 -16.37 7.93
C PHE A 161 -1.48 -16.71 9.14
N GLU A 162 -1.38 -15.89 10.18
CA GLU A 162 -2.07 -16.11 11.44
C GLU A 162 -2.49 -14.79 12.04
N ILE A 163 -3.70 -14.75 12.58
CA ILE A 163 -4.21 -13.66 13.41
C ILE A 163 -4.27 -14.20 14.83
N ARG A 164 -3.74 -13.44 15.79
CA ARG A 164 -3.76 -13.79 17.20
C ARG A 164 -4.72 -12.91 17.96
N ARG A 165 -5.46 -13.55 18.87
CA ARG A 165 -6.33 -12.87 19.82
C ARG A 165 -5.58 -12.66 21.12
N ILE A 166 -5.60 -11.43 21.62
CA ILE A 166 -4.84 -11.03 22.81
C ILE A 166 -5.78 -10.26 23.72
N ALA A 167 -5.89 -10.71 24.97
CA ALA A 167 -6.48 -9.93 26.03
C ALA A 167 -5.43 -8.98 26.60
N ILE A 168 -5.77 -7.70 26.71
CA ILE A 168 -4.94 -6.65 27.29
C ILE A 168 -5.71 -5.96 28.43
N LYS A 169 -5.00 -5.53 29.46
CA LYS A 169 -5.51 -4.67 30.52
C LYS A 169 -4.50 -3.57 30.79
N ILE A 170 -4.97 -2.32 30.74
CA ILE A 170 -4.17 -1.11 30.80
C ILE A 170 -4.62 -0.26 32.00
N PRO A 171 -3.71 0.10 32.92
CA PRO A 171 -4.05 0.95 34.07
C PRO A 171 -4.59 2.32 33.66
N ALA A 172 -5.46 2.89 34.50
CA ALA A 172 -6.16 4.16 34.28
C ALA A 172 -5.23 5.29 33.81
N SER A 173 -4.05 5.41 34.42
CA SER A 173 -3.03 6.42 34.15
C SER A 173 -2.52 6.49 32.71
N TYR A 174 -2.66 5.40 31.93
CA TYR A 174 -2.11 5.30 30.58
C TYR A 174 -3.17 5.18 29.48
N THR A 175 -4.44 5.02 29.85
CA THR A 175 -5.55 4.67 28.94
C THR A 175 -5.71 5.64 27.77
N GLY A 176 -5.62 6.95 28.00
CA GLY A 176 -5.78 7.96 26.94
C GLY A 176 -4.81 7.81 25.77
N LYS A 177 -3.52 7.59 26.05
CA LYS A 177 -2.51 7.35 24.99
C LYS A 177 -2.58 5.93 24.44
N ALA A 178 -2.85 4.96 25.31
CA ALA A 178 -2.83 3.55 24.94
C ALA A 178 -3.98 3.17 24.01
N HIS A 179 -5.15 3.78 24.17
CA HIS A 179 -6.31 3.53 23.34
C HIS A 179 -6.04 3.80 21.86
N ARG A 180 -5.33 4.90 21.54
CA ARG A 180 -4.91 5.23 20.18
C ARG A 180 -3.92 4.20 19.63
N VAL A 181 -2.88 3.90 20.41
CA VAL A 181 -1.84 2.93 20.02
C VAL A 181 -2.44 1.56 19.74
N VAL A 182 -3.37 1.08 20.58
CA VAL A 182 -4.01 -0.22 20.37
C VAL A 182 -4.80 -0.25 19.07
N ARG A 183 -5.55 0.80 18.75
CA ARG A 183 -6.34 0.87 17.52
C ARG A 183 -5.47 1.04 16.26
N ASP A 184 -4.28 1.63 16.37
CA ASP A 184 -3.33 1.72 15.26
C ASP A 184 -2.73 0.35 14.90
N PHE A 185 -2.62 -0.56 15.87
CA PHE A 185 -1.99 -1.89 15.69
C PHE A 185 -2.98 -3.03 15.53
N ALA A 186 -4.17 -2.91 16.12
CA ALA A 186 -5.08 -4.02 16.35
C ALA A 186 -6.54 -3.68 16.08
N THR A 187 -7.29 -4.71 15.68
CA THR A 187 -8.76 -4.63 15.63
C THR A 187 -9.32 -4.97 17.02
N VAL A 188 -9.94 -4.00 17.68
CA VAL A 188 -10.61 -4.23 18.98
C VAL A 188 -11.90 -5.03 18.75
N LYS A 189 -12.06 -6.16 19.44
CA LYS A 189 -13.25 -7.02 19.36
C LYS A 189 -14.20 -6.82 20.53
N GLN A 190 -13.64 -6.69 21.72
CA GLN A 190 -14.37 -6.44 22.96
C GLN A 190 -13.57 -5.48 23.80
N GLU A 191 -14.23 -4.56 24.47
CA GLU A 191 -13.59 -3.64 25.40
C GLU A 191 -14.53 -3.30 26.55
N GLN A 192 -13.95 -3.07 27.73
CA GLN A 192 -14.68 -2.68 28.93
C GLN A 192 -13.79 -1.82 29.83
N TRP A 193 -14.43 -0.86 30.50
CA TRP A 193 -13.82 -0.11 31.59
C TRP A 193 -14.11 -0.83 32.90
N LEU A 194 -13.07 -1.04 33.71
CA LEU A 194 -13.19 -1.66 35.01
C LEU A 194 -13.47 -0.60 36.08
N ASN A 195 -13.94 -1.05 37.25
CA ASN A 195 -14.32 -0.18 38.36
C ASN A 195 -13.13 0.63 38.93
N ASP A 196 -11.90 0.18 38.72
CA ASP A 196 -10.66 0.87 39.09
C ASP A 196 -10.19 1.89 38.04
N GLY A 197 -10.99 2.11 36.98
CA GLY A 197 -10.66 2.99 35.86
C GLY A 197 -9.69 2.38 34.85
N SER A 198 -9.23 1.15 35.05
CA SER A 198 -8.42 0.44 34.05
C SER A 198 -9.28 0.04 32.84
N TRP A 199 -8.64 -0.10 31.69
CA TRP A 199 -9.28 -0.48 30.45
C TRP A 199 -8.84 -1.87 30.03
N ALA A 200 -9.79 -2.78 29.85
CA ALA A 200 -9.55 -4.13 29.40
C ALA A 200 -10.12 -4.33 28.00
N ALA A 201 -9.39 -4.98 27.11
CA ALA A 201 -9.83 -5.25 25.75
C ALA A 201 -9.33 -6.61 25.24
N VAL A 202 -10.12 -7.21 24.35
CA VAL A 202 -9.69 -8.34 23.52
C VAL A 202 -9.48 -7.81 22.11
N VAL A 203 -8.26 -7.96 21.60
CA VAL A 203 -7.83 -7.42 20.31
C VAL A 203 -7.33 -8.53 19.39
N GLU A 204 -7.48 -8.30 18.09
CA GLU A 204 -6.90 -9.15 17.05
C GLU A 204 -5.77 -8.42 16.33
N ILE A 205 -4.61 -9.08 16.26
CA ILE A 205 -3.45 -8.60 15.52
C ILE A 205 -2.93 -9.66 14.56
N PRO A 206 -2.33 -9.27 13.43
CA PRO A 206 -1.48 -10.18 12.66
C PRO A 206 -0.36 -10.73 13.55
N ALA A 207 -0.13 -12.04 13.51
CA ALA A 207 0.82 -12.70 14.40
C ALA A 207 2.26 -12.19 14.26
N GLY A 208 2.62 -11.70 13.06
CA GLY A 208 3.97 -11.21 12.80
C GLY A 208 4.32 -9.88 13.46
N ILE A 209 3.33 -9.11 13.96
CA ILE A 209 3.56 -7.84 14.67
C ILE A 209 3.43 -7.98 16.19
N GLN A 210 3.25 -9.20 16.71
CA GLN A 210 3.03 -9.41 18.15
C GLN A 210 4.15 -8.83 19.02
N GLY A 211 5.41 -9.04 18.64
CA GLY A 211 6.56 -8.50 19.39
C GLY A 211 6.53 -6.97 19.43
N GLU A 212 6.39 -6.33 18.26
CA GLU A 212 6.30 -4.88 18.14
C GLU A 212 5.14 -4.30 18.97
N PHE A 213 3.98 -4.98 18.97
CA PHE A 213 2.81 -4.58 19.75
C PHE A 213 3.08 -4.63 21.25
N PHE A 214 3.69 -5.71 21.75
CA PHE A 214 4.04 -5.85 23.17
C PHE A 214 5.09 -4.83 23.60
N ASP A 215 6.15 -4.64 22.81
CA ASP A 215 7.18 -3.65 23.10
C ASP A 215 6.59 -2.24 23.16
N LYS A 216 5.67 -1.90 22.26
CA LYS A 216 5.02 -0.59 22.25
C LYS A 216 4.16 -0.36 23.49
N LEU A 217 3.37 -1.36 23.90
CA LEU A 217 2.53 -1.27 25.09
C LEU A 217 3.37 -1.21 26.37
N ASN A 218 4.41 -2.04 26.48
CA ASN A 218 5.32 -2.04 27.63
C ASN A 218 6.03 -0.69 27.77
N ASN A 219 6.56 -0.13 26.69
CA ASN A 219 7.20 1.18 26.71
C ASN A 219 6.23 2.31 27.12
N LEU A 220 4.96 2.22 26.71
CA LEU A 220 3.96 3.24 27.03
C LEU A 220 3.51 3.17 28.49
N THR A 221 3.37 1.95 29.02
CA THR A 221 2.85 1.68 30.37
C THR A 221 3.95 1.43 31.39
N ARG A 222 5.22 1.56 31.00
CA ARG A 222 6.39 1.23 31.83
C ARG A 222 6.36 -0.21 32.39
N GLY A 223 5.79 -1.13 31.61
CA GLY A 223 5.64 -2.54 31.98
C GLY A 223 4.42 -2.85 32.86
N GLU A 224 3.54 -1.88 33.14
CA GLU A 224 2.33 -2.10 33.94
C GLU A 224 1.15 -2.68 33.13
N VAL A 225 1.32 -2.93 31.83
CA VAL A 225 0.31 -3.59 31.01
C VAL A 225 0.24 -5.08 31.33
N GLU A 226 -0.96 -5.61 31.50
CA GLU A 226 -1.18 -7.06 31.56
C GLU A 226 -1.63 -7.55 30.18
N THR A 227 -0.97 -8.57 29.64
CA THR A 227 -1.32 -9.17 28.34
C THR A 227 -1.42 -10.69 28.42
N LYS A 228 -2.41 -11.28 27.76
CA LYS A 228 -2.58 -12.73 27.64
C LYS A 228 -2.98 -13.11 26.21
N VAL A 229 -2.18 -13.96 25.56
CA VAL A 229 -2.54 -14.58 24.28
C VAL A 229 -3.63 -15.62 24.53
N LEU A 230 -4.70 -15.59 23.73
CA LEU A 230 -5.88 -16.46 23.86
C LEU A 230 -5.81 -17.68 22.94
#